data_AF-A0A6B1F3J3-F1
#
_entry.id   AF-A0A6B1F3J3-F1
#
_cell.length_a   1.000
_cell.length_b   1.000
_cell.length_c   1.000
_cell.angle_alpha   90.00
_cell.angle_beta   90.00
_cell.angle_gamma   90.00
#
_symmetry.space_group_name_H-M   'P 1'
#
loop_
_entity.id
_entity.type
_entity.pdbx_description
1 polymer ?
#
loop_
_entity_poly.entity_id
_entity_poly.type
_entity_poly.pdbx_seq_one_letter_code
_entity_poly.pdbx_strand_id
1 'polypeptide(L)' 'MARRGVHDEGAALLQERLEGKVTMDKATSRRLFTLVCVLQAQR' A
#
# COMPACT_ATOMS: atom_id res chain seq x y z
N MET A 1 16.80 1.24 -3.22
CA MET A 1 15.64 1.45 -4.13
C MET A 1 15.17 0.19 -4.86
N ALA A 2 15.62 -1.02 -4.50
CA ALA A 2 15.05 -2.29 -5.01
C ALA A 2 13.63 -2.61 -4.46
N ARG A 3 13.18 -1.91 -3.40
CA ARG A 3 11.84 -2.09 -2.81
C ARG A 3 10.76 -1.17 -3.39
N ARG A 4 11.11 -0.21 -4.27
CA ARG A 4 10.13 0.77 -4.80
C ARG A 4 9.03 0.07 -5.62
N GLY A 5 9.42 -0.89 -6.47
CA GLY A 5 8.48 -1.72 -7.23
C GLY A 5 7.51 -2.48 -6.32
N VAL A 6 8.01 -3.14 -5.27
CA VAL A 6 7.17 -3.88 -4.31
C VAL A 6 6.15 -2.98 -3.60
N HIS A 7 6.53 -1.75 -3.22
CA HIS A 7 5.57 -0.82 -2.62
C HIS A 7 4.54 -0.31 -3.62
N ASP A 8 4.90 -0.14 -4.89
CA ASP A 8 3.97 0.33 -5.93
C ASP A 8 2.98 -0.77 -6.33
N GLU A 9 3.45 -2.01 -6.46
CA GLU A 9 2.60 -3.20 -6.69
C GLU A 9 1.69 -3.48 -5.49
N GLY A 10 2.25 -3.46 -4.28
CA GLY A 10 1.49 -3.65 -3.05
C GLY A 10 0.43 -2.57 -2.83
N ALA A 11 0.73 -1.32 -3.19
CA ALA A 11 -0.24 -0.23 -3.17
C ALA A 11 -1.35 -0.40 -4.21
N ALA A 12 -1.03 -0.87 -5.42
CA ALA A 12 -2.04 -1.14 -6.44
C ALA A 12 -3.00 -2.24 -5.99
N LEU A 13 -2.46 -3.34 -5.45
CA LEU A 13 -3.27 -4.43 -4.90
C LEU A 13 -4.11 -3.96 -3.71
N LEU A 14 -3.56 -3.15 -2.80
CA LEU A 14 -4.31 -2.59 -1.68
C LEU A 14 -5.49 -1.74 -2.16
N GLN A 15 -5.28 -0.94 -3.19
CA GLN A 15 -6.31 -0.07 -3.78
C GLN A 15 -7.43 -0.90 -4.43
N GLU A 16 -7.09 -1.93 -5.20
CA GLU A 16 -8.05 -2.87 -5.80
C GLU A 16 -8.91 -3.57 -4.73
N ARG A 17 -8.29 -4.06 -3.64
CA ARG A 17 -9.03 -4.75 -2.56
C ARG A 17 -9.98 -3.85 -1.77
N LEU A 18 -9.77 -2.54 -1.83
CA LEU A 18 -10.58 -1.53 -1.16
C LEU A 18 -11.53 -0.79 -2.11
N GLU A 19 -11.55 -1.17 -3.38
CA GLU A 19 -12.49 -0.61 -4.36
C GLU A 19 -13.95 -0.80 -3.89
N GLY A 20 -14.75 0.24 -4.04
CA GLY A 20 -16.14 0.29 -3.56
C GLY A 20 -16.29 0.42 -2.03
N LYS A 21 -15.20 0.36 -1.26
CA LYS A 21 -15.21 0.56 0.21
C LYS A 21 -14.57 1.87 0.62
N VAL A 22 -13.46 2.25 -0.01
CA VAL A 22 -12.71 3.46 0.32
C VAL A 22 -12.18 4.11 -0.95
N THR A 23 -12.54 5.37 -1.18
CA THR A 23 -11.96 6.19 -2.25
C THR A 23 -10.61 6.73 -1.80
N MET A 24 -9.53 6.40 -2.52
CA MET A 24 -8.19 6.93 -2.24
C MET A 24 -7.37 7.08 -3.51
N ASP A 25 -6.43 8.02 -3.49
CA ASP A 25 -5.45 8.19 -4.55
C ASP A 25 -4.26 7.23 -4.40
N LYS A 26 -3.45 7.11 -5.47
CA LYS A 26 -2.28 6.22 -5.52
C LYS A 26 -1.22 6.56 -4.45
N ALA A 27 -1.01 7.84 -4.14
CA ALA A 27 -0.02 8.25 -3.15
C ALA A 27 -0.47 7.86 -1.73
N THR A 28 -1.76 7.98 -1.44
CA THR A 28 -2.39 7.55 -0.20
C THR A 28 -2.32 6.04 -0.03
N SER A 29 -2.68 5.26 -1.06
CA SER A 29 -2.55 3.79 -1.02
C SER A 29 -1.11 3.34 -0.73
N ARG A 30 -0.13 3.99 -1.37
CA ARG A 30 1.30 3.71 -1.16
C ARG A 30 1.77 4.01 0.26
N ARG A 31 1.28 5.08 0.87
CA ARG A 31 1.56 5.42 2.28
C ARG A 31 0.94 4.40 3.23
N LEU A 32 -0.31 4.00 3.00
CA LEU A 32 -0.99 2.98 3.81
C LEU A 32 -0.27 1.64 3.72
N PHE A 33 0.07 1.18 2.51
CA PHE A 33 0.83 -0.05 2.33
C PHE A 33 2.18 0.00 3.05
N THR A 34 2.88 1.15 2.99
CA THR A 34 4.13 1.35 3.75
C THR A 34 3.92 1.20 5.26
N LEU A 35 2.86 1.80 5.82
CA LEU A 35 2.52 1.66 7.24
C LEU A 35 2.23 0.20 7.62
N VAL A 36 1.48 -0.54 6.78
CA VAL A 36 1.23 -1.97 6.99
C VAL A 36 2.53 -2.76 7.04
N CYS A 37 3.46 -2.53 6.10
CA CYS A 37 4.78 -3.19 6.12
C CYS A 37 5.57 -2.85 7.39
N VAL A 38 5.56 -1.59 7.82
CA VAL A 38 6.24 -1.14 9.03
C VAL A 38 5.67 -1.82 10.27
N LEU A 39 4.36 -1.89 10.41
CA LEU A 39 3.69 -2.56 11.54
C LEU A 39 3.93 -4.07 11.54
N GLN A 40 3.98 -4.70 10.35
CA GLN A 40 4.30 -6.12 10.24
C GLN A 40 5.75 -6.42 10.66
N ALA A 41 6.70 -5.55 10.31
CA ALA A 41 8.11 -5.70 10.68
C ALA A 41 8.40 -5.38 12.16
N GLN A 42 7.44 -4.80 12.89
CA GLN A 42 7.52 -4.54 14.32
C GLN A 42 6.96 -5.68 15.19
N ARG A 43 6.42 -6.73 14.57
CA ARG A 43 6.06 -7.99 15.22
C ARG A 43 7.21 -8.98 15.11
#